data_AF-A0A9P3UU90-F1
#
_entry.id   AF-A0A9P3UU90-F1
#
_cell.length_a   1.000
_cell.length_b   1.000
_cell.length_c   1.000
_cell.angle_alpha   90.00
_cell.angle_beta   90.00
_cell.angle_gamma   90.00
#
_symmetry.space_group_name_H-M   'P 1'
#
loop_
_entity.id
_entity.type
_entity.pdbx_description
1 polymer ?
#
loop_
_entity_poly.entity_id
_entity_poly.type
_entity_poly.pdbx_seq_one_letter_code
_entity_poly.pdbx_strand_id
1 'polypeptide(L)'
;MDVDNEIPHDLLQPPEAPQDQPPPSDPLQRRAVEVEEVLDEDSPDHRWVEDYPGPAGSVYGRSQGTFEKYREKQEERGDPPWYPFESEAEWELARWLMTSGVSQSKIDSFLVRQMHVPSEAV
;
A
#
# COMPACT_ATOMS: atom_id res chain seq x y z
N MET A 1 -16.01 -46.26 30.95
CA MET A 1 -15.28 -45.19 31.66
C MET A 1 -15.37 -44.00 30.76
N ASP A 2 -16.51 -43.36 30.85
CA ASP A 2 -16.81 -42.09 30.20
C ASP A 2 -16.23 -41.04 31.14
N VAL A 3 -15.15 -40.40 30.70
CA VAL A 3 -14.57 -39.26 31.39
C VAL A 3 -14.68 -38.12 30.42
N ASP A 4 -15.67 -37.26 30.69
CA ASP A 4 -15.79 -35.93 30.15
C ASP A 4 -14.41 -35.26 30.13
N ASN A 5 -13.82 -35.17 28.94
CA ASN A 5 -12.64 -34.36 28.71
C ASN A 5 -13.13 -32.93 28.48
N GLU A 6 -13.62 -32.30 29.55
CA GLU A 6 -13.95 -30.89 29.58
C GLU A 6 -12.68 -30.11 29.25
N ILE A 7 -12.68 -29.47 28.08
CA ILE A 7 -11.63 -28.53 27.71
C ILE A 7 -11.78 -27.34 28.69
N PRO A 8 -10.72 -26.94 29.41
CA PRO A 8 -10.80 -25.77 30.28
C PRO A 8 -11.22 -24.56 29.46
N HIS A 9 -12.29 -23.89 29.87
CA HIS A 9 -12.85 -22.72 29.21
C HIS A 9 -11.89 -21.51 29.13
N ASP A 10 -10.66 -21.62 29.66
CA ASP A 10 -9.61 -20.60 29.61
C ASP A 10 -8.84 -20.55 28.28
N LEU A 11 -9.08 -21.47 27.35
CA LEU A 11 -8.35 -21.52 26.07
C LEU A 11 -9.04 -20.77 24.90
N LEU A 12 -10.09 -19.98 25.18
CA LEU A 12 -10.78 -19.14 24.19
C LEU A 12 -10.60 -17.63 24.41
N GLN A 13 -9.63 -17.20 25.21
CA GLN A 13 -9.23 -15.79 25.21
C GLN A 13 -8.41 -15.49 23.94
N PRO A 14 -8.83 -14.51 23.10
CA PRO A 14 -7.95 -13.98 22.05
C PRO A 14 -6.72 -13.35 22.71
N PRO A 15 -5.55 -13.32 22.04
CA PRO A 15 -4.36 -12.70 22.61
C PRO A 15 -4.66 -11.25 22.96
N GLU A 16 -4.52 -10.93 24.25
CA GLU A 16 -4.61 -9.56 24.74
C GLU A 16 -3.54 -8.73 24.00
N ALA A 17 -3.97 -7.66 23.33
CA ALA A 17 -3.10 -6.81 22.55
C ALA A 17 -1.92 -6.31 23.42
N PRO A 18 -0.70 -6.12 22.86
CA PRO A 18 0.43 -5.63 23.63
C PRO A 18 0.07 -4.35 24.37
N GLN A 19 0.06 -4.44 25.70
CA GLN A 19 -0.11 -3.30 26.59
C GLN A 19 1.09 -2.36 26.38
N ASP A 20 0.79 -1.15 25.91
CA ASP A 20 1.73 -0.12 25.50
C ASP A 20 2.46 0.44 26.73
N GLN A 21 3.56 -0.21 27.16
CA GLN A 21 4.46 0.40 28.14
C GLN A 21 5.32 1.45 27.44
N PRO A 22 5.22 2.75 27.81
CA PRO A 22 6.06 3.76 27.18
C PRO A 22 7.54 3.52 27.55
N PRO A 23 8.48 3.70 26.61
CA PRO A 23 9.90 3.52 26.87
C PRO A 23 10.41 4.55 27.89
N PRO A 24 11.43 4.20 28.71
CA PRO A 24 12.02 5.14 29.65
C PRO A 24 12.64 6.31 28.87
N SER A 25 12.11 7.51 29.10
CA SER A 25 12.49 8.72 28.36
C SER A 25 13.72 9.38 28.98
N ASP A 26 14.83 9.36 28.24
CA ASP A 26 16.08 10.09 28.53
C ASP A 26 15.87 11.63 28.41
N PRO A 27 16.57 12.48 29.19
CA PRO A 27 16.19 13.85 29.49
C PRO A 27 16.77 14.83 28.45
N LEU A 28 16.49 14.64 27.17
CA LEU A 28 16.72 15.70 26.20
C LEU A 28 15.43 16.51 26.07
N GLN A 29 15.40 17.62 26.82
CA GLN A 29 14.39 18.66 26.81
C GLN A 29 14.17 19.19 25.38
N ARG A 30 13.39 18.47 24.60
CA ARG A 30 12.60 19.06 23.53
C ARG A 30 11.62 19.94 24.26
N ARG A 31 11.77 21.26 24.10
CA ARG A 31 10.78 22.24 24.54
C ARG A 31 9.44 21.80 23.95
N ALA A 32 8.64 21.09 24.73
CA ALA A 32 7.31 20.71 24.34
C ALA A 32 6.51 22.01 24.31
N VAL A 33 6.14 22.43 23.11
CA VAL A 33 5.07 23.42 22.96
C VAL A 33 3.80 22.62 23.20
N GLU A 34 3.24 22.75 24.40
CA GLU A 34 1.92 22.21 24.71
C GLU A 34 0.90 23.13 24.02
N VAL A 35 0.29 22.61 22.95
CA VAL A 35 -0.77 23.29 22.22
C VAL A 35 -2.09 22.81 22.84
N GLU A 36 -2.76 23.68 23.58
CA GLU A 36 -4.13 23.45 24.02
C GLU A 36 -5.06 23.66 22.82
N GLU A 37 -5.88 22.67 22.49
CA GLU A 37 -6.93 22.81 21.48
C GLU A 37 -8.01 23.74 22.04
N VAL A 38 -7.93 25.02 21.68
CA VAL A 38 -8.98 25.99 22.00
C VAL A 38 -10.14 25.74 21.04
N LEU A 39 -11.25 25.23 21.56
CA LEU A 39 -12.51 25.18 20.80
C LEU A 39 -12.88 26.61 20.43
N ASP A 40 -12.91 26.92 19.13
CA ASP A 40 -13.45 28.18 18.66
C ASP A 40 -14.89 28.33 19.22
N GLU A 41 -15.25 29.51 19.73
CA GLU A 41 -16.59 29.79 20.28
C GLU A 41 -17.68 29.67 19.19
N ASP A 42 -17.27 29.84 17.93
CA ASP A 42 -17.99 29.47 16.71
C ASP A 42 -17.41 28.19 16.08
N SER A 43 -17.14 27.15 16.88
CA SER A 43 -16.98 25.77 16.39
C SER A 43 -18.28 24.98 16.55
N PRO A 44 -19.37 25.33 15.85
CA PRO A 44 -20.37 24.34 15.56
C PRO A 44 -19.67 23.26 14.75
N ASP A 45 -20.11 22.03 14.97
CA ASP A 45 -19.84 20.90 14.11
C ASP A 45 -20.53 21.10 12.73
N HIS A 46 -20.23 22.22 12.06
CA HIS A 46 -20.74 22.66 10.76
C HIS A 46 -20.02 21.93 9.63
N ARG A 47 -19.83 20.62 9.78
CA ARG A 47 -19.57 19.82 8.58
C ARG A 47 -20.87 19.86 7.78
N TRP A 48 -20.87 20.62 6.69
CA TRP A 48 -21.97 20.57 5.75
C TRP A 48 -22.04 19.14 5.21
N VAL A 49 -23.08 18.42 5.62
CA VAL A 49 -23.39 17.06 5.15
C VAL A 49 -24.79 17.13 4.58
N GLU A 50 -24.90 16.97 3.28
CA GLU A 50 -26.17 16.80 2.59
C GLU A 50 -26.19 15.42 1.94
N ASP A 51 -27.26 14.66 2.19
CA ASP A 51 -27.45 13.37 1.55
C ASP A 51 -27.69 13.58 0.04
N TYR A 52 -26.90 12.89 -0.78
CA TYR A 52 -27.11 12.93 -2.22
C TYR A 52 -28.49 12.31 -2.55
N PRO A 53 -29.39 13.02 -3.24
CA PRO A 53 -30.80 12.62 -3.38
C PRO A 53 -31.00 11.40 -4.30
N GLY A 54 -29.96 11.01 -5.04
CA GLY A 54 -29.99 9.91 -5.98
C GLY A 54 -29.15 8.71 -5.53
N PRO A 55 -29.26 7.58 -6.22
CA PRO A 55 -28.25 6.55 -6.10
C PRO A 55 -26.90 7.10 -6.57
N ALA A 56 -25.82 6.83 -5.82
CA ALA A 56 -24.45 7.27 -6.13
C ALA A 56 -23.92 6.74 -7.49
N GLY A 57 -24.65 5.83 -8.12
CA GLY A 57 -24.42 5.37 -9.47
C GLY A 57 -25.49 4.37 -9.91
N SER A 58 -25.60 4.16 -11.21
CA SER A 58 -26.39 3.07 -11.80
C SER A 58 -25.50 2.32 -12.79
N VAL A 59 -25.58 1.00 -12.79
CA VAL A 59 -24.81 0.18 -13.72
C VAL A 59 -25.46 0.29 -15.11
N TYR A 60 -24.82 1.01 -16.02
CA TYR A 60 -25.28 1.15 -17.40
C TYR A 60 -25.00 -0.07 -18.27
N GLY A 61 -24.08 -0.94 -17.85
CA GLY A 61 -23.71 -2.16 -18.55
C GLY A 61 -22.35 -2.71 -18.09
N ARG A 62 -21.90 -3.78 -18.75
CA ARG A 62 -20.53 -4.28 -18.60
C ARG A 62 -19.75 -3.93 -19.85
N SER A 63 -18.58 -3.34 -19.67
CA SER A 63 -17.61 -3.13 -20.74
C SER A 63 -16.29 -3.77 -20.35
N GLN A 64 -15.55 -4.24 -21.35
CA GLN A 64 -14.17 -4.67 -21.16
C GLN A 64 -13.35 -3.49 -20.61
N GLY A 65 -12.66 -3.72 -19.50
CA GLY A 65 -11.79 -2.74 -18.90
C GLY A 65 -10.58 -2.46 -19.78
N THR A 66 -9.88 -1.38 -19.47
CA THR A 66 -8.69 -0.98 -20.20
C THR A 66 -7.61 -2.07 -20.14
N PHE A 67 -7.47 -2.73 -18.99
CA PHE A 67 -6.51 -3.83 -18.79
C PHE A 67 -6.79 -5.01 -19.71
N GLU A 68 -8.04 -5.50 -19.76
CA GLU A 68 -8.40 -6.64 -20.60
C GLU A 68 -8.18 -6.33 -22.08
N LYS A 69 -8.44 -5.10 -22.52
CA LYS A 69 -8.14 -4.65 -23.90
C LYS A 69 -6.64 -4.65 -24.20
N TYR A 70 -5.80 -4.28 -23.24
CA TYR A 70 -4.35 -4.31 -23.41
C TYR A 70 -3.83 -5.74 -23.44
N ARG A 71 -4.36 -6.61 -22.58
CA ARG A 71 -3.99 -8.02 -22.53
C ARG A 71 -4.32 -8.74 -23.83
N GLU A 72 -5.53 -8.55 -24.34
CA GLU A 72 -5.95 -9.12 -25.63
C GLU A 72 -5.01 -8.68 -26.76
N LYS A 73 -4.64 -7.40 -26.82
CA LYS A 73 -3.67 -6.89 -27.79
C LYS A 73 -2.26 -7.48 -27.63
N GLN A 74 -1.82 -7.75 -26.41
CA GLN A 74 -0.54 -8.42 -26.17
C GLN A 74 -0.58 -9.87 -26.64
N GLU A 75 -1.66 -10.59 -26.33
CA GLU A 75 -1.88 -11.97 -26.78
C GLU A 75 -1.96 -12.06 -28.30
N GLU A 76 -2.69 -11.14 -28.96
CA GLU A 76 -2.76 -11.03 -30.42
C GLU A 76 -1.39 -10.81 -31.08
N ARG A 77 -0.50 -10.08 -30.41
CA ARG A 77 0.87 -9.83 -30.87
C ARG A 77 1.83 -10.98 -30.56
N GLY A 78 1.42 -11.92 -29.71
CA GLY A 78 2.30 -12.95 -29.17
C GLY A 78 3.35 -12.37 -28.21
N ASP A 79 3.08 -11.21 -27.63
CA ASP A 79 3.98 -10.56 -26.68
C ASP A 79 4.04 -11.39 -25.39
N PRO A 80 5.23 -11.55 -24.77
CA PRO A 80 5.33 -12.25 -23.50
C PRO A 80 4.62 -11.48 -22.37
N PRO A 81 4.26 -12.13 -21.25
CA PRO A 81 3.57 -11.49 -20.12
C PRO A 81 4.33 -10.31 -19.50
N TRP A 82 5.65 -10.29 -19.65
CA TRP A 82 6.53 -9.21 -19.19
C TRP A 82 6.75 -8.11 -20.23
N TYR A 83 6.13 -8.16 -21.40
CA TYR A 83 6.16 -7.04 -22.34
C TYR A 83 5.60 -5.77 -21.66
N PRO A 84 6.26 -4.60 -21.77
CA PRO A 84 7.26 -4.20 -22.76
C PRO A 84 8.74 -4.42 -22.37
N PHE A 85 9.04 -5.13 -21.28
CA PHE A 85 10.42 -5.42 -20.89
C PHE A 85 11.05 -6.45 -21.84
N GLU A 86 12.35 -6.37 -22.05
CA GLU A 86 13.10 -7.27 -22.93
C GLU A 86 13.09 -8.71 -22.38
N SER A 87 13.14 -8.85 -21.06
CA SER A 87 13.20 -10.14 -20.38
C SER A 87 12.41 -10.16 -19.07
N GLU A 88 12.08 -11.38 -18.64
CA GLU A 88 11.47 -11.62 -17.33
C GLU A 88 12.35 -11.09 -16.20
N ALA A 89 13.67 -11.26 -16.28
CA ALA A 89 14.62 -10.79 -15.27
C ALA A 89 14.62 -9.24 -15.14
N GLU A 90 14.49 -8.53 -16.26
CA GLU A 90 14.36 -7.07 -16.25
C GLU A 90 13.04 -6.64 -15.59
N TRP A 91 11.95 -7.32 -15.90
CA TRP A 91 10.65 -7.07 -15.27
C TRP A 91 10.68 -7.37 -13.76
N GLU A 92 11.33 -8.46 -13.33
CA GLU A 92 11.49 -8.78 -11.91
C GLU A 92 12.30 -7.72 -11.17
N LEU A 93 13.36 -7.19 -11.79
CA LEU A 93 14.14 -6.08 -11.24
C LEU A 93 13.27 -4.83 -11.06
N ALA A 94 12.48 -4.46 -12.08
CA ALA A 94 11.57 -3.32 -11.98
C ALA A 94 10.55 -3.50 -10.85
N ARG A 95 9.96 -4.70 -10.74
CA ARG A 95 9.04 -5.07 -9.66
C ARG A 95 9.70 -4.99 -8.29
N TRP A 96 10.94 -5.48 -8.17
CA TRP A 96 11.69 -5.41 -6.93
C TRP A 96 11.95 -3.96 -6.52
N LEU A 97 12.40 -3.11 -7.45
CA LEU A 97 12.65 -1.68 -7.19
C LEU A 97 11.39 -0.94 -6.69
N MET A 98 10.23 -1.24 -7.27
CA MET A 98 8.95 -0.64 -6.85
C MET A 98 8.49 -1.10 -5.46
N THR A 99 8.85 -2.31 -5.05
CA THR A 99 8.37 -2.91 -3.78
C THR A 99 9.39 -2.81 -2.64
N SER A 100 10.66 -2.49 -2.95
CA SER A 100 11.76 -2.48 -1.98
C SER A 100 11.85 -1.22 -1.11
N GLY A 101 10.95 -0.24 -1.30
CA GLY A 101 10.96 1.01 -0.53
C GLY A 101 12.15 1.94 -0.82
N VAL A 102 12.82 1.74 -1.97
CA VAL A 102 13.90 2.62 -2.42
C VAL A 102 13.30 3.94 -2.91
N SER A 103 13.92 5.07 -2.58
CA SER A 103 13.43 6.36 -3.04
C SER A 103 13.52 6.48 -4.56
N GLN A 104 12.55 7.18 -5.16
CA GLN A 104 12.51 7.40 -6.62
C GLN A 104 13.84 7.93 -7.17
N SER A 105 14.49 8.88 -6.48
CA SER A 105 15.78 9.44 -6.91
C SER A 105 16.91 8.41 -6.99
N LYS A 106 16.90 7.40 -6.10
CA LYS A 106 17.88 6.31 -6.12
C LYS A 106 17.58 5.33 -7.25
N ILE A 107 16.30 5.04 -7.50
CA ILE A 107 15.84 4.25 -8.65
C ILE A 107 16.28 4.94 -9.95
N ASP A 108 16.00 6.23 -10.11
CA ASP A 108 16.37 7.00 -11.30
C ASP A 108 17.89 7.01 -11.51
N SER A 109 18.67 7.22 -10.45
CA SER A 109 20.14 7.16 -10.51
C SER A 109 20.66 5.78 -10.93
N PHE A 110 20.02 4.72 -10.45
CA PHE A 110 20.33 3.34 -10.83
C PHE A 110 20.02 3.09 -12.31
N LEU A 111 18.84 3.50 -12.78
CA LEU A 111 18.42 3.32 -14.18
C LEU A 111 19.27 4.15 -15.16
N VAL A 112 19.59 5.40 -14.83
CA VAL A 112 20.50 6.24 -15.63
C VAL A 112 21.89 5.59 -15.77
N ARG A 113 22.39 4.99 -14.68
CA ARG A 113 23.68 4.27 -14.72
C ARG A 113 23.60 3.01 -15.58
N GLN A 114 22.47 2.30 -15.56
CA GLN A 114 22.27 1.09 -16.37
C GLN A 114 22.18 1.41 -17.87
N MET A 115 21.60 2.56 -18.24
CA MET A 115 21.51 3.03 -19.62
C MET A 115 22.85 3.55 -20.21
N HIS A 116 23.94 3.57 -19.42
CA HIS A 116 25.27 4.02 -19.85
C HIS A 116 26.27 2.87 -20.01
N VAL A 117 25.85 1.69 -20.46
CA VAL A 117 26.83 0.68 -20.93
C VAL A 117 27.19 1.02 -22.39
N PRO A 118 28.38 1.58 -22.69
CA PRO A 118 28.82 1.68 -24.07
C PRO A 118 28.95 0.28 -24.64
N SER A 119 28.23 0.03 -25.73
CA SER A 119 28.44 -1.10 -26.62
C SER A 119 29.83 -0.97 -27.25
N GLU A 120 30.88 -1.44 -26.56
CA GLU A 120 32.19 -1.66 -27.15
C GLU A 120 32.65 -3.10 -26.96
N ALA A 121 33.16 -3.63 -28.08
CA ALA A 121 33.92 -4.85 -28.31
C ALA A 121 33.14 -6.19 -28.34
N VAL A 122 32.89 -6.72 -29.54
CA VAL A 122 33.79 -7.63 -30.29
C VAL A 122 33.62 -7.41 -31.79
#